data_AF-U5QLX7-F1
#
_entry.id   AF-U5QLX7-F1
#
_cell.length_a   1.000
_cell.length_b   1.000
_cell.length_c   1.000
_cell.angle_alpha   90.00
_cell.angle_beta   90.00
_cell.angle_gamma   90.00
#
_symmetry.space_group_name_H-M   'P 1'
#
loop_
_entity.id
_entity.type
_entity.pdbx_description
1 polymer ?
#
loop_
_entity_poly.entity_id
_entity_poly.type
_entity_poly.pdbx_seq_one_letter_code
_entity_poly.pdbx_strand_id
1 'polypeptide(L)'
;MLPAIDPLSFPDAAFVGDVLVVDVRGRHLGDVEGVQIKPARGVRAMLGDPLGRRNKPVESGPDRLTLTVAIDFDAYPGDRRLWVQSPAGDSNQLLLTVML
;
A
#
# COMPACT_ATOMS: atom_id res chain seq x y z
N MET A 1 3.61 -4.81 19.19
CA MET A 1 2.23 -4.28 19.06
C MET A 1 1.84 -4.37 17.60
N LEU A 2 0.55 -4.49 17.27
CA LEU A 2 0.12 -4.57 15.87
C LEU A 2 0.40 -3.24 15.12
N PRO A 3 0.81 -3.30 13.84
CA PRO A 3 0.89 -2.12 12.99
C PRO A 3 -0.50 -1.53 12.77
N ALA A 4 -0.58 -0.21 12.68
CA ALA A 4 -1.82 0.48 12.37
C ALA A 4 -1.53 1.62 11.40
N ILE A 5 -2.23 1.64 10.27
CA ILE A 5 -2.12 2.68 9.26
C ILE A 5 -3.32 3.64 9.40
N ASP A 6 -3.07 4.95 9.40
CA ASP A 6 -4.08 5.99 9.27
C ASP A 6 -4.72 5.91 7.87
N PRO A 7 -6.00 5.52 7.73
CA PRO A 7 -6.64 5.37 6.42
C PRO A 7 -6.67 6.67 5.61
N LEU A 8 -6.64 7.83 6.26
CA LEU A 8 -6.62 9.14 5.59
C LEU A 8 -5.26 9.48 4.96
N SER A 9 -4.23 8.67 5.22
CA SER A 9 -2.92 8.81 4.58
C SER A 9 -2.77 7.98 3.30
N PHE A 10 -3.82 7.25 2.89
CA PHE A 10 -3.81 6.38 1.73
C PHE A 10 -4.96 6.76 0.77
N PRO A 11 -4.74 6.76 -0.55
CA PRO A 11 -5.80 7.06 -1.52
C PRO A 11 -6.90 6.00 -1.49
N ASP A 12 -8.15 6.43 -1.59
CA ASP A 12 -9.33 5.57 -1.64
C ASP A 12 -9.64 5.06 -3.05
N ALA A 13 -9.07 5.67 -4.09
CA ALA A 13 -9.28 5.27 -5.48
C ALA A 13 -8.04 5.51 -6.37
N ALA A 14 -7.97 4.74 -7.46
CA ALA A 14 -6.96 4.87 -8.52
C ALA A 14 -7.45 4.26 -9.83
N PHE A 15 -6.76 4.55 -10.93
CA PHE A 15 -7.12 4.11 -12.28
C PHE A 15 -6.26 2.95 -12.76
N VAL A 16 -6.78 2.20 -13.73
CA VAL A 16 -5.97 1.21 -14.46
C VAL A 16 -4.75 1.87 -15.11
N GLY A 17 -3.59 1.22 -15.01
CA GLY A 17 -2.31 1.77 -15.47
C GLY A 17 -1.58 2.67 -14.46
N ASP A 18 -2.19 3.02 -13.33
CA ASP A 18 -1.55 3.85 -12.31
C ASP A 18 -0.41 3.12 -11.59
N VAL A 19 0.59 3.91 -11.18
CA VAL A 19 1.56 3.52 -10.16
C VAL A 19 1.50 4.54 -9.03
N LEU A 20 0.88 4.16 -7.93
CA LEU A 20 0.78 4.96 -6.72
C LEU A 20 2.01 4.72 -5.87
N VAL A 21 2.72 5.77 -5.46
CA VAL A 21 3.77 5.66 -4.45
C VAL A 21 3.49 6.61 -3.30
N VAL A 22 3.06 6.06 -2.17
CA VAL A 22 2.38 6.78 -1.09
C VAL A 22 3.17 6.62 0.21
N ASP A 23 3.35 7.72 0.94
CA ASP A 23 3.81 7.64 2.33
C ASP A 23 2.61 7.54 3.24
N VAL A 24 2.39 6.36 3.80
CA VAL A 24 1.35 6.15 4.80
C VAL A 24 1.85 6.55 6.17
N ARG A 25 0.96 7.12 6.98
CA ARG A 25 1.21 7.48 8.38
C ARG A 25 0.56 6.44 9.27
N GLY A 26 1.10 6.22 10.46
CA GLY A 26 0.58 5.20 11.35
C GLY A 26 1.35 5.04 12.65
N ARG A 27 1.29 3.84 13.21
CA ARG A 27 2.01 3.42 14.41
C ARG A 27 2.50 1.98 14.26
N HIS A 28 3.64 1.69 14.88
CA HIS A 28 4.30 0.38 14.87
C HIS A 28 4.59 -0.15 13.46
N LEU A 29 4.97 0.74 12.55
CA LEU A 29 5.26 0.39 11.16
C LEU A 29 6.72 -0.06 10.93
N GLY A 30 7.59 0.06 11.94
CA GLY A 30 9.03 -0.15 11.81
C GLY A 30 9.45 -1.61 11.58
N ASP A 31 8.60 -2.56 11.97
CA ASP A 31 8.84 -4.00 11.79
C ASP A 31 7.94 -4.60 10.68
N VAL A 32 7.39 -3.76 9.80
CA VAL A 32 6.61 -4.22 8.64
C VAL A 32 7.54 -4.89 7.63
N GLU A 33 7.21 -6.13 7.27
CA GLU A 33 8.02 -6.97 6.38
C GLU A 33 7.29 -7.34 5.08
N GLY A 34 5.97 -7.13 5.03
CA GLY A 34 5.17 -7.42 3.85
C GLY A 34 3.98 -6.51 3.67
N VAL A 35 3.45 -6.51 2.46
CA VAL A 35 2.16 -5.91 2.12
C VAL A 35 1.37 -6.90 1.27
N GLN A 36 0.09 -7.03 1.58
CA GLN A 36 -0.85 -7.91 0.89
C GLN A 36 -1.96 -7.09 0.28
N ILE A 37 -2.48 -7.55 -0.85
CA ILE A 37 -3.65 -6.97 -1.48
C ILE A 37 -4.56 -8.07 -2.01
N LYS A 38 -5.87 -7.95 -1.77
CA LYS A 38 -6.87 -8.89 -2.29
C LYS A 38 -8.13 -8.16 -2.77
N PRO A 39 -8.72 -8.56 -3.92
CA PRO A 39 -8.17 -9.49 -4.93
C PRO A 39 -6.90 -8.96 -5.62
N ALA A 40 -5.92 -9.81 -5.92
CA ALA A 40 -4.62 -9.35 -6.46
C ALA A 40 -4.55 -9.29 -8.01
N ARG A 41 -5.60 -9.70 -8.75
CA ARG A 41 -5.53 -9.77 -10.21
C ARG A 41 -5.32 -8.38 -10.82
N GLY A 42 -4.19 -8.21 -11.52
CA GLY A 42 -3.77 -6.94 -12.13
C GLY A 42 -3.36 -5.86 -11.13
N VAL A 43 -3.22 -6.18 -9.84
CA VAL A 43 -2.84 -5.18 -8.82
C VAL A 43 -1.77 -5.75 -7.91
N ARG A 44 -0.65 -5.04 -7.79
CA ARG A 44 0.49 -5.43 -6.97
C ARG A 44 0.77 -4.36 -5.94
N ALA A 45 0.85 -4.76 -4.68
CA ALA A 45 1.31 -3.90 -3.58
C ALA A 45 2.73 -4.30 -3.18
N MET A 46 3.59 -3.32 -2.91
CA MET A 46 4.99 -3.52 -2.54
C MET A 46 5.39 -2.53 -1.44
N LEU A 47 6.32 -2.95 -0.57
CA LEU A 47 6.98 -2.03 0.36
C LEU A 47 7.98 -1.16 -0.40
N GLY A 48 8.10 0.11 0.01
CA GLY A 48 9.01 1.08 -0.58
C GLY A 48 8.61 1.54 -1.98
N ASP A 49 9.61 1.92 -2.78
CA ASP A 49 9.47 2.33 -4.19
C ASP A 49 10.40 1.52 -5.11
N PRO A 50 10.14 0.21 -5.29
CA PRO A 50 10.99 -0.64 -6.13
C PRO A 50 10.92 -0.27 -7.62
N LEU A 51 9.93 0.55 -8.03
CA LEU A 51 9.77 1.00 -9.41
C LEU A 51 10.45 2.35 -9.69
N GLY A 52 11.10 2.94 -8.69
CA GLY A 52 11.86 4.18 -8.81
C GLY A 52 11.05 5.36 -9.33
N ARG A 53 9.77 5.47 -8.95
CA ARG A 53 8.86 6.52 -9.46
C ARG A 53 9.00 7.84 -8.71
N ARG A 54 9.62 7.85 -7.52
CA ARG A 54 9.79 9.04 -6.69
C ARG A 54 11.19 9.61 -6.74
N ASN A 55 11.27 10.92 -6.54
CA ASN A 55 12.52 11.69 -6.40
C ASN A 55 12.86 12.00 -4.93
N LYS A 56 12.36 11.21 -3.98
CA LYS A 56 12.64 11.35 -2.53
C LYS A 56 12.92 9.99 -1.89
N PRO A 57 13.66 9.96 -0.76
CA PRO A 57 13.93 8.71 -0.03
C PRO A 57 12.64 7.95 0.34
N VAL A 58 12.81 6.64 0.49
CA VAL A 58 11.77 5.74 0.99
C VAL A 58 11.67 5.89 2.52
N GLU A 59 10.44 6.00 3.02
CA GLU A 59 10.15 6.01 4.46
C GLU A 59 10.02 4.56 4.96
N SER A 60 10.72 4.25 6.05
CA SER A 60 10.69 2.94 6.71
C SER A 60 10.95 3.13 8.20
N GLY A 61 9.96 3.69 8.90
CA GLY A 61 10.04 4.05 10.31
C GLY A 61 8.83 3.58 11.12
N PRO A 62 8.81 3.85 12.44
CA PRO A 62 7.73 3.41 13.32
C PRO A 62 6.38 4.11 13.08
N ASP A 63 6.39 5.30 12.48
CA ASP A 63 5.22 6.16 12.26
C ASP A 63 4.95 6.47 10.78
N ARG A 64 5.89 6.14 9.88
CA ARG A 64 5.78 6.33 8.43
C ARG A 64 6.34 5.16 7.66
N LEU A 65 5.68 4.81 6.57
CA LEU A 65 6.08 3.75 5.66
C LEU A 65 5.73 4.15 4.23
N THR A 66 6.64 3.96 3.28
CA THR A 66 6.30 4.11 1.86
C THR A 66 5.75 2.79 1.32
N LEU A 67 4.63 2.87 0.61
CA LEU A 67 4.01 1.77 -0.12
C LEU A 67 3.93 2.12 -1.61
N THR A 68 4.13 1.13 -2.47
CA THR A 68 3.85 1.23 -3.90
C THR A 68 2.67 0.32 -4.25
N VAL A 69 1.70 0.84 -4.99
CA VAL A 69 0.64 0.05 -5.64
C VAL A 69 0.72 0.26 -7.14
N ALA A 70 0.98 -0.81 -7.88
CA ALA A 70 0.96 -0.83 -9.34
C ALA A 70 -0.32 -1.51 -9.82
N ILE A 71 -1.05 -0.83 -10.70
CA ILE A 71 -2.30 -1.31 -11.30
C ILE A 71 -2.02 -1.54 -12.79
N ASP A 72 -2.06 -2.78 -13.22
CA ASP A 72 -1.83 -3.16 -14.60
C ASP A 72 -3.01 -2.67 -15.48
N PHE A 73 -2.77 -2.44 -16.78
CA PHE A 73 -3.82 -1.97 -17.72
C PHE A 73 -4.97 -2.95 -17.93
N ASP A 74 -4.77 -4.24 -17.60
CA ASP A 74 -5.78 -5.30 -17.68
C ASP A 74 -6.43 -5.62 -16.32
N ALA A 75 -6.15 -4.80 -15.29
CA ALA A 75 -6.78 -4.95 -13.99
C ALA A 75 -8.30 -4.76 -14.09
N TYR A 76 -9.06 -5.64 -13.43
CA TYR A 76 -10.50 -5.44 -13.34
C TYR A 76 -10.83 -4.32 -12.36
N PRO A 77 -11.77 -3.42 -12.69
CA PRO A 77 -12.29 -2.44 -11.75
C PRO A 77 -12.88 -3.08 -10.49
N GLY A 78 -12.94 -2.28 -9.42
CA GLY A 78 -13.58 -2.63 -8.16
C GLY A 78 -12.62 -2.64 -6.97
N ASP A 79 -13.18 -2.98 -5.83
CA ASP A 79 -12.52 -2.81 -4.53
C ASP A 79 -11.35 -3.76 -4.33
N ARG A 80 -10.33 -3.23 -3.65
CA ARG A 80 -9.15 -3.94 -3.19
C ARG A 80 -8.94 -3.63 -1.72
N ARG A 81 -8.64 -4.66 -0.94
CA ARG A 81 -8.24 -4.54 0.46
C ARG A 81 -6.75 -4.74 0.55
N LEU A 82 -6.05 -3.75 1.09
CA LEU A 82 -4.63 -3.76 1.33
C LEU A 82 -4.35 -3.77 2.83
N TRP A 83 -3.34 -4.51 3.27
CA TRP A 83 -2.84 -4.44 4.64
C TRP A 83 -1.35 -4.76 4.68
N VAL A 84 -0.68 -4.30 5.72
CA VAL A 84 0.73 -4.61 5.96
C VAL A 84 0.88 -5.72 6.99
N GLN A 85 1.96 -6.48 6.88
CA GLN A 85 2.27 -7.63 7.72
C GLN A 85 3.53 -7.35 8.52
N SER A 86 3.52 -7.77 9.77
CA SER A 86 4.67 -7.73 10.68
C SER A 86 4.72 -9.03 11.50
N PRO A 87 5.83 -9.34 12.19
CA PRO A 87 5.90 -10.47 13.11
C PRO A 87 4.86 -10.41 14.23
N ALA A 88 4.37 -9.22 14.59
CA ALA A 88 3.33 -9.06 15.59
C ALA A 88 1.91 -9.36 15.06
N GLY A 89 1.74 -9.39 13.74
CA GLY A 89 0.47 -9.59 13.03
C GLY A 89 0.19 -8.53 11.96
N ASP A 90 -1.01 -8.61 11.39
CA ASP A 90 -1.49 -7.76 10.30
C ASP A 90 -2.04 -6.41 10.80
N SER A 91 -1.97 -5.37 9.96
CA SER A 91 -2.58 -4.08 10.23
C SER A 91 -4.10 -4.07 10.02
N ASN A 92 -4.74 -2.93 10.33
CA ASN A 92 -6.04 -2.62 9.75
C ASN A 92 -5.98 -2.62 8.21
N GLN A 93 -7.13 -2.91 7.58
CA GLN A 93 -7.26 -2.91 6.12
C GLN A 93 -7.49 -1.50 5.59
N LEU A 94 -6.89 -1.21 4.44
CA LEU A 94 -7.10 -0.04 3.62
C LEU A 94 -7.95 -0.45 2.40
N LEU A 95 -8.90 0.40 2.03
CA LEU A 95 -9.71 0.21 0.84
C LEU A 95 -9.09 1.00 -0.31
N LEU A 96 -8.97 0.37 -1.47
CA LEU A 96 -8.60 1.00 -2.74
C LEU A 96 -9.60 0.58 -3.80
N THR A 97 -10.30 1.53 -4.40
CA THR A 97 -11.20 1.28 -5.52
C THR A 97 -10.45 1.46 -6.83
N VAL A 98 -10.31 0.40 -7.63
CA VAL A 98 -9.73 0.47 -8.97
C VAL A 98 -10.81 0.88 -9.97
N MET A 99 -10.54 1.91 -10.77
CA MET A 99 -11.43 2.49 -11.77
C MET A 99 -10.83 2.38 -13.18
N LEU A 100 -11.66 2.60 -14.21
CA LEU A 100 -11.25 2.65 -15.62
C LEU A 100 -10.75 4.03 -16.02
#